data_AF-A0A6P5BW91-F1
#
_entry.id   AF-A0A6P5BW91-F1
#
_cell.length_a   1.000
_cell.length_b   1.000
_cell.length_c   1.000
_cell.angle_alpha   90.00
_cell.angle_beta   90.00
_cell.angle_gamma   90.00
#
_symmetry.space_group_name_H-M   'P 1'
#
loop_
_entity.id
_entity.type
_entity.pdbx_description
1 polymer ?
#
loop_
_entity_poly.entity_id
_entity_poly.type
_entity_poly.pdbx_seq_one_letter_code
_entity_poly.pdbx_strand_id
1 'polypeptide(L)'
;MACETERTPLGVFKCQLCALTAPYSYQGRQPPDSQSVVLLEESYVMRDPFTPDKGRFLVVGSRCSMCGRLVCVGPECSLFYSKRFCLPCVQDNVDAFPQEIQQDLEKRKVPFTRPASQRSSQP
;
A
#
# COMPACT_ATOMS: atom_id res chain seq x y z
N MET A 1 8.40 18.29 -30.39
CA MET A 1 8.50 18.50 -28.92
C MET A 1 7.13 18.26 -28.34
N ALA A 2 6.94 17.12 -27.69
CA ALA A 2 5.68 16.65 -27.12
C ALA A 2 6.07 15.80 -25.91
N CYS A 3 5.38 15.72 -24.78
CA CYS A 3 4.03 16.15 -24.42
C CYS A 3 4.10 16.32 -22.91
N GLU A 4 3.92 17.54 -22.41
CA GLU A 4 3.74 17.79 -20.97
C GLU A 4 2.35 17.32 -20.58
N THR A 5 2.17 16.00 -20.44
CA THR A 5 1.07 15.50 -19.65
C THR A 5 1.51 15.60 -18.20
N GLU A 6 1.11 16.67 -17.52
CA GLU A 6 0.66 16.54 -16.13
C GLU A 6 -0.36 15.40 -16.13
N ARG A 7 0.10 14.16 -15.94
CA ARG A 7 -0.77 12.98 -16.03
C ARG A 7 -1.75 13.04 -14.88
N THR A 8 -2.94 13.54 -15.19
CA THR A 8 -4.12 13.52 -14.35
C THR A 8 -4.27 12.12 -13.73
N PRO A 9 -4.73 12.00 -12.47
CA PRO A 9 -5.00 10.69 -11.89
C PRO A 9 -5.79 9.81 -12.85
N LEU A 10 -5.31 8.60 -13.10
CA LEU A 10 -6.03 7.58 -13.88
C LEU A 10 -7.31 7.16 -13.15
N GLY A 11 -7.29 7.25 -11.83
CA GLY A 11 -8.45 7.01 -10.99
C GLY A 11 -8.12 7.18 -9.50
N VAL A 12 -9.05 6.70 -8.67
CA VAL A 12 -8.91 6.69 -7.22
C VAL A 12 -8.83 5.25 -6.74
N PHE A 13 -7.75 4.91 -6.06
CA PHE A 13 -7.63 3.67 -5.32
C PHE A 13 -8.44 3.77 -4.03
N LYS A 14 -9.14 2.70 -3.65
CA LYS A 14 -9.84 2.61 -2.37
C LYS A 14 -9.54 1.28 -1.68
N CYS A 15 -8.92 1.33 -0.51
CA CYS A 15 -8.69 0.15 0.33
C CYS A 15 -10.03 -0.41 0.82
N GLN A 16 -10.27 -1.70 0.64
CA GLN A 16 -11.49 -2.36 1.07
C GLN A 16 -11.50 -2.74 2.57
N LEU A 17 -10.42 -2.46 3.30
CA LEU A 17 -10.34 -2.70 4.76
C LEU A 17 -10.45 -1.40 5.57
N CYS A 18 -9.60 -0.41 5.31
CA CYS A 18 -9.58 0.85 6.06
C CYS A 18 -10.23 2.03 5.34
N ALA A 19 -10.81 1.80 4.16
CA ALA A 19 -11.40 2.84 3.30
C ALA A 19 -10.44 3.96 2.85
N LEU A 20 -9.12 3.82 3.07
CA LEU A 20 -8.12 4.76 2.54
C LEU A 20 -8.34 4.97 1.05
N THR A 21 -8.45 6.23 0.64
CA THR A 21 -8.51 6.62 -0.75
C THR A 21 -7.28 7.42 -1.13
N ALA A 22 -6.72 7.16 -2.32
CA ALA A 22 -5.68 7.99 -2.90
C ALA A 22 -5.78 7.99 -4.43
N PRO A 23 -5.46 9.11 -5.10
CA PRO A 23 -5.32 9.11 -6.55
C PRO A 23 -4.17 8.19 -6.96
N TYR A 24 -4.28 7.53 -8.11
CA TYR A 24 -3.17 6.80 -8.73
C TYR A 24 -2.99 7.24 -10.18
N SER A 25 -1.74 7.22 -10.65
CA SER A 25 -1.35 7.63 -12.01
C SER A 25 -0.83 6.48 -12.86
N TYR A 26 -0.65 5.28 -12.27
CA TYR A 26 -0.32 4.06 -12.99
C TYR A 26 -0.79 2.81 -12.21
N GLN A 27 -1.12 1.75 -12.94
CA GLN A 27 -1.37 0.42 -12.40
C GLN A 27 -0.53 -0.59 -13.17
N GLY A 28 0.25 -1.41 -12.45
CA GLY A 28 1.04 -2.47 -13.05
C GLY A 28 2.35 -2.71 -12.32
N ARG A 29 3.27 -3.43 -12.98
CA ARG A 29 4.58 -3.81 -12.41
C ARG A 29 5.72 -2.89 -12.80
N GLN A 30 5.59 -2.11 -13.87
CA GLN A 30 6.68 -1.28 -14.39
C GLN A 30 6.22 0.17 -14.50
N PRO A 31 6.29 0.94 -13.39
CA PRO A 31 5.95 2.35 -13.40
C PRO A 31 6.75 3.08 -14.50
N PRO A 32 6.08 3.94 -15.30
CA PRO A 32 6.76 4.71 -16.34
C PRO A 32 7.81 5.62 -15.72
N ASP A 33 8.87 5.94 -16.48
CA ASP A 33 9.95 6.85 -16.08
C ASP A 33 10.78 6.39 -14.86
N SER A 34 10.53 5.19 -14.33
CA SER A 34 11.39 4.59 -13.31
C SER A 34 12.69 4.09 -13.96
N GLN A 35 13.83 4.49 -13.40
CA GLN A 35 15.17 4.19 -13.93
C GLN A 35 15.57 2.71 -13.72
N SER A 36 14.81 1.78 -14.31
CA SER A 36 15.00 0.31 -14.25
C SER A 36 14.39 -0.41 -13.05
N VAL A 37 13.42 0.18 -12.35
CA VAL A 37 12.74 -0.48 -11.22
C VAL A 37 11.51 -1.27 -11.71
N VAL A 38 11.44 -2.56 -11.36
CA VAL A 38 10.27 -3.41 -11.61
C VAL A 38 9.70 -3.89 -10.28
N LEU A 39 8.41 -3.67 -10.07
CA LEU A 39 7.69 -4.14 -8.91
C LEU A 39 7.44 -5.65 -8.98
N LEU A 40 7.53 -6.29 -7.82
CA LEU A 40 7.29 -7.73 -7.68
C LEU A 40 5.80 -8.09 -7.79
N GLU A 41 4.91 -7.10 -7.67
CA GLU A 41 3.46 -7.25 -7.77
C GLU A 41 2.80 -6.15 -8.61
N GLU A 42 1.63 -6.44 -9.18
CA GLU A 42 0.81 -5.41 -9.83
C GLU A 42 0.30 -4.42 -8.79
N SER A 43 0.77 -3.18 -8.87
CA SER A 43 0.52 -2.16 -7.86
C SER A 43 -0.19 -0.96 -8.44
N TYR A 44 -0.99 -0.29 -7.60
CA TYR A 44 -1.49 1.05 -7.85
C TYR A 44 -0.45 2.04 -7.34
N VAL A 45 0.07 2.88 -8.23
CA VAL A 45 1.13 3.83 -7.90
C VAL A 45 0.71 5.25 -8.23
N MET A 46 1.22 6.19 -7.45
CA MET A 46 1.12 7.62 -7.71
C MET A 46 2.51 8.21 -7.83
N ARG A 47 2.64 9.35 -8.50
CA ARG A 47 3.87 10.15 -8.40
C ARG A 47 4.08 10.58 -6.96
N ASP A 48 5.33 10.65 -6.54
CA ASP A 48 5.67 11.16 -5.23
C ASP A 48 5.39 12.67 -5.18
N PRO A 49 4.39 13.14 -4.40
CA PRO A 49 4.03 14.55 -4.34
C PRO A 49 5.07 15.40 -3.58
N PHE A 50 6.04 14.76 -2.93
CA PHE A 50 7.09 15.41 -2.16
C PHE A 50 8.41 15.52 -2.91
N THR A 51 8.49 15.01 -4.15
CA THR A 51 9.70 15.12 -4.98
C THR A 51 9.38 15.65 -6.37
N PRO A 52 10.14 16.64 -6.88
CA PRO A 52 9.94 17.15 -8.25
C PRO A 52 10.48 16.20 -9.33
N ASP A 53 11.20 15.15 -8.95
CA ASP A 53 11.79 14.16 -9.86
C ASP A 53 10.71 13.26 -10.48
N LYS A 54 10.66 13.25 -11.82
CA LYS A 54 9.65 12.55 -12.61
C LYS A 54 9.77 11.02 -12.53
N GLY A 55 10.87 10.48 -11.99
CA GLY A 55 11.10 9.04 -11.85
C GLY A 55 10.69 8.44 -10.49
N ARG A 56 10.27 9.27 -9.52
CA ARG A 56 9.89 8.81 -8.17
C ARG A 56 8.39 8.57 -8.05
N PHE A 57 8.03 7.46 -7.42
CA PHE A 57 6.66 7.03 -7.25
C PHE A 57 6.44 6.42 -5.86
N LEU A 58 5.19 6.47 -5.41
CA LEU A 58 4.72 5.83 -4.19
C LEU A 58 3.77 4.69 -4.55
N VAL A 59 3.96 3.54 -3.90
CA VAL A 59 3.01 2.43 -3.98
C VAL A 59 1.87 2.67 -2.99
N VAL A 60 0.65 2.80 -3.51
CA VAL A 60 -0.55 3.05 -2.69
C VAL A 60 -1.09 1.73 -2.12
N GLY A 61 -1.09 0.68 -2.94
CA GLY A 61 -1.63 -0.63 -2.59
C GLY A 61 -1.64 -1.57 -3.78
N SER A 62 -2.16 -2.77 -3.56
CA SER A 62 -2.33 -3.80 -4.59
C SER A 62 -3.53 -4.69 -4.29
N ARG A 63 -3.73 -5.73 -5.11
CA ARG A 63 -4.74 -6.77 -4.86
C ARG A 63 -4.17 -7.84 -3.94
N CYS A 64 -4.94 -8.25 -2.94
CA CYS A 64 -4.65 -9.46 -2.18
C CYS A 64 -4.56 -10.66 -3.13
N SER A 65 -3.48 -11.42 -3.05
CA SER A 65 -3.22 -12.54 -3.95
C SER A 65 -4.09 -13.78 -3.68
N MET A 66 -4.82 -13.81 -2.56
CA MET A 66 -5.75 -14.89 -2.22
C MET A 66 -7.19 -14.55 -2.60
N CYS A 67 -7.69 -13.39 -2.14
CA CYS A 67 -9.09 -13.01 -2.30
C CYS A 67 -9.35 -11.88 -3.31
N GLY A 68 -8.31 -11.30 -3.92
CA GLY A 68 -8.44 -10.25 -4.94
C GLY A 68 -8.83 -8.86 -4.43
N ARG A 69 -9.12 -8.70 -3.13
CA ARG A 69 -9.49 -7.41 -2.52
C ARG A 69 -8.39 -6.37 -2.67
N LEU A 70 -8.76 -5.12 -2.95
CA LEU A 70 -7.85 -3.98 -2.94
C LEU A 70 -7.46 -3.63 -1.50
N VAL A 71 -6.17 -3.66 -1.20
CA VAL A 71 -5.62 -3.34 0.11
C VAL A 71 -4.45 -2.39 0.00
N CYS A 72 -4.42 -1.37 0.85
CA CYS A 72 -3.33 -0.40 0.88
C CYS A 72 -2.06 -1.02 1.46
N VAL A 73 -0.95 -0.31 1.31
CA VAL A 73 0.35 -0.69 1.89
C VAL A 73 0.41 -0.63 3.41
N GLY A 74 -0.65 -0.16 4.07
CA GLY A 74 -0.70 -0.02 5.52
C GLY A 74 -0.56 -1.37 6.24
N PRO A 75 0.19 -1.43 7.35
CA PRO A 75 0.46 -2.66 8.08
C PRO A 75 -0.81 -3.28 8.70
N GLU A 76 -1.83 -2.46 8.94
CA GLU A 76 -3.16 -2.87 9.44
C GLU A 76 -4.08 -3.44 8.35
N CYS A 77 -3.64 -3.41 7.08
CA CYS A 77 -4.45 -3.85 5.95
C CYS A 77 -3.80 -4.98 5.17
N SER A 78 -2.47 -4.98 5.08
CA SER A 78 -1.77 -5.98 4.29
C SER A 78 -0.37 -6.30 4.79
N LEU A 79 0.09 -7.48 4.37
CA LEU A 79 1.47 -7.95 4.49
C LEU A 79 2.01 -8.19 3.07
N PHE A 80 3.24 -7.75 2.80
CA PHE A 80 3.98 -8.14 1.60
C PHE A 80 5.11 -9.09 2.00
N TYR A 81 5.18 -10.25 1.35
CA TYR A 81 6.31 -11.19 1.49
C TYR A 81 6.85 -11.55 0.10
N SER A 82 6.18 -12.48 -0.60
CA SER A 82 6.39 -12.77 -2.03
C SER A 82 5.36 -12.06 -2.92
N LYS A 83 4.17 -11.87 -2.36
CA LYS A 83 3.05 -11.10 -2.91
C LYS A 83 2.34 -10.41 -1.75
N ARG A 84 1.37 -9.53 -2.04
CA ARG A 84 0.54 -8.91 -1.01
C ARG A 84 -0.66 -9.76 -0.64
N PHE A 85 -0.91 -9.85 0.65
CA PHE A 85 -2.05 -10.51 1.25
C PHE A 85 -2.75 -9.55 2.19
N CYS A 86 -4.08 -9.53 2.17
CA CYS A 86 -4.84 -8.78 3.17
C CYS A 86 -4.70 -9.46 4.54
N LEU A 87 -4.74 -8.69 5.63
CA LEU A 87 -4.60 -9.27 6.97
C LEU A 87 -5.59 -10.39 7.29
N PRO A 88 -6.87 -10.36 6.86
CA PRO A 88 -7.76 -11.50 7.02
C PRO A 88 -7.20 -12.79 6.38
N CYS A 89 -6.75 -12.73 5.12
CA CYS A 89 -6.15 -13.89 4.47
C CYS A 89 -4.83 -14.33 5.11
N VAL A 90 -4.07 -13.41 5.70
CA VAL A 90 -2.86 -13.75 6.45
C VAL A 90 -3.23 -14.54 7.72
N GLN A 91 -4.24 -14.10 8.47
CA GLN A 91 -4.70 -14.78 9.68
C GLN A 91 -5.25 -16.18 9.39
N ASP A 92 -6.06 -16.30 8.33
CA ASP A 92 -6.65 -17.58 7.91
C ASP A 92 -5.59 -18.59 7.41
N ASN A 93 -4.39 -18.13 7.06
CA ASN A 93 -3.33 -18.96 6.46
C ASN A 93 -1.98 -18.76 7.15
N VAL A 94 -1.97 -18.40 8.45
CA VAL A 94 -0.76 -18.02 9.18
C VAL A 94 0.30 -19.13 9.16
N ASP A 95 -0.14 -20.38 9.24
CA ASP A 95 0.73 -21.57 9.27
C ASP A 95 1.48 -21.81 7.96
N ALA A 96 1.02 -21.20 6.85
CA ALA A 96 1.68 -21.30 5.54
C ALA A 96 2.84 -20.30 5.37
N PHE A 97 2.99 -19.34 6.30
CA PHE A 97 4.10 -18.39 6.26
C PHE A 97 5.33 -18.92 7.00
N PRO A 98 6.56 -18.50 6.64
CA PRO A 98 7.77 -18.82 7.40
C PRO A 98 7.68 -18.38 8.87
N GLN A 99 8.40 -19.07 9.76
CA GLN A 99 8.35 -18.82 11.21
C GLN A 99 8.68 -17.36 11.58
N GLU A 100 9.58 -16.72 10.84
CA GLU A 100 9.96 -15.32 11.04
C GLU A 100 8.76 -14.38 10.86
N ILE A 101 7.96 -14.64 9.83
CA ILE A 101 6.74 -13.87 9.55
C ILE A 101 5.67 -14.14 10.61
N GLN A 102 5.50 -15.40 11.02
CA GLN A 102 4.57 -15.74 12.09
C GLN A 102 4.91 -14.99 13.38
N GLN A 103 6.19 -14.98 13.79
CA GLN A 103 6.66 -14.26 14.97
C GLN A 103 6.41 -12.74 14.87
N ASP A 104 6.63 -12.14 13.71
CA ASP A 104 6.39 -10.71 13.51
C ASP A 104 4.89 -10.35 13.53
N LEU A 105 4.03 -11.25 13.05
CA LEU A 105 2.58 -11.10 13.17
C LEU A 105 2.12 -11.17 14.64
N GLU A 106 2.69 -12.07 15.44
CA GLU A 106 2.38 -12.13 16.89
C GLU A 106 2.80 -10.86 17.63
N LYS A 107 3.99 -10.30 17.32
CA LYS A 107 4.43 -9.03 17.92
C LYS A 107 3.50 -7.87 17.59
N ARG A 108 2.90 -7.86 16.38
CA ARG A 108 1.93 -6.83 15.96
C ARG A 108 0.58 -6.91 16.67
N LYS A 109 0.20 -8.08 17.22
CA LYS A 109 -1.06 -8.22 17.98
C LYS A 109 -1.04 -7.48 19.31
N VAL A 110 0.13 -7.02 19.76
CA VAL A 110 0.22 -6.08 20.89
C VAL A 110 -0.43 -4.78 20.45
N PRO A 111 -1.47 -4.28 21.12
CA PRO A 111 -2.18 -3.09 20.67
C PRO A 111 -1.18 -1.93 20.57
N PHE A 112 -0.99 -1.38 19.38
CA PHE A 112 -0.54 -0.01 19.23
C PHE A 112 -1.62 0.86 19.86
N THR A 113 -1.57 1.05 21.18
CA THR A 113 -2.34 2.07 21.87
C THR A 113 -1.94 3.39 21.21
N ARG A 114 -2.81 3.91 20.34
CA ARG A 114 -2.70 5.28 19.86
C ARG A 114 -2.65 6.17 21.11
N PRO A 115 -1.61 6.99 21.32
CA PRO A 115 -1.71 8.02 22.34
C PRO A 115 -2.91 8.88 21.97
N ALA A 116 -3.90 8.92 22.87
CA ALA A 116 -5.07 9.76 22.72
C ALA A 116 -4.58 11.20 22.54
N SER A 117 -4.75 11.74 21.35
CA SER A 117 -4.51 13.17 21.10
C SER A 117 -5.44 13.94 22.03
N GLN A 118 -4.85 14.56 23.05
CA GLN A 118 -5.57 15.46 23.94
C GLN A 118 -6.20 16.55 23.08
N ARG A 119 -7.54 16.54 22.96
CA ARG A 119 -8.28 17.74 22.60
C ARG A 119 -8.29 18.61 23.85
N SER A 120 -7.32 19.51 23.95
CA SER A 120 -7.43 20.68 24.81
C SER A 120 -8.47 21.61 24.18
N SER A 121 -9.73 21.41 24.58
CA SER A 121 -10.73 22.45 24.56
C SER A 121 -10.48 23.38 25.74
N GLN A 122 -10.23 24.67 25.49
CA GLN A 122 -10.51 25.71 26.47
C GLN A 122 -10.92 27.02 25.76
N PRO A 123 -11.69 27.86 26.46
CA PRO A 123 -12.70 28.76 25.92
C PRO A 123 -12.16 30.05 25.29
#